data_AF-A0A815UUA3-F1
#
_entry.id   AF-A0A815UUA3-F1
#
_cell.length_a   1.000
_cell.length_b   1.000
_cell.length_c   1.000
_cell.angle_alpha   90.00
_cell.angle_beta   90.00
_cell.angle_gamma   90.00
#
_symmetry.space_group_name_H-M   'P 1'
#
loop_
_entity.id
_entity.type
_entity.pdbx_description
1 polymer ?
#
loop_
_entity_poly.entity_id
_entity_poly.type
_entity_poly.pdbx_seq_one_letter_code
_entity_poly.pdbx_strand_id
1 'polypeptide(L)'
;MSQPCAIQACKRVSRTLCYGCNQNFCREHMREHDLTLNSQLNPLSDEINALGDRLKSINLENAIGDSRQKLDKWRIDCHKTIDYYFDEKCR
;
A
#
# COMPACT_ATOMS: atom_id res chain seq x y z
N MET A 1 14.76 1.70 -42.86
CA MET A 1 15.75 0.74 -42.32
C MET A 1 15.03 -0.20 -41.36
N SER A 2 15.13 -1.50 -41.56
CA SER A 2 14.54 -2.52 -40.69
C SER A 2 15.34 -2.67 -39.40
N GLN A 3 14.70 -2.49 -38.24
CA GLN A 3 15.35 -2.68 -36.93
C GLN A 3 15.35 -4.17 -36.54
N PRO A 4 16.40 -4.66 -35.86
CA PRO A 4 16.40 -6.02 -35.32
C PRO A 4 15.45 -6.12 -34.12
N CYS A 5 14.99 -7.34 -33.83
CA CYS A 5 14.31 -7.64 -32.57
C CYS A 5 15.27 -7.41 -31.38
N ALA A 6 14.75 -6.89 -30.26
CA ALA A 6 15.52 -6.57 -29.06
C ALA A 6 16.12 -7.82 -28.37
N ILE A 7 15.51 -8.99 -28.60
CA ILE A 7 16.05 -10.28 -28.17
C ILE A 7 17.27 -10.64 -29.02
N GLN A 8 18.46 -10.62 -28.42
CA GLN A 8 19.74 -10.84 -29.12
C GLN A 8 19.82 -12.19 -29.87
N ALA A 9 19.21 -13.24 -29.34
CA ALA A 9 19.15 -14.55 -30.00
C ALA A 9 18.20 -14.59 -31.22
N CYS A 10 17.35 -13.56 -31.39
CA CYS A 10 16.35 -13.51 -32.44
C CYS A 10 16.91 -12.85 -33.71
N LYS A 11 17.04 -13.65 -34.78
CA LYS A 11 17.45 -13.15 -36.10
C LYS A 11 16.33 -12.47 -36.90
N ARG A 12 15.13 -12.33 -36.31
CA ARG A 12 13.96 -11.79 -37.02
C ARG A 12 13.95 -10.27 -36.96
N VAL A 13 13.47 -9.66 -38.05
CA VAL A 13 13.23 -8.22 -38.13
C VAL A 13 12.08 -7.83 -37.21
N SER A 14 12.21 -6.70 -36.53
CA SER A 14 11.14 -6.15 -35.71
C SER A 14 9.92 -5.77 -36.56
N ARG A 15 8.73 -5.96 -36.00
CA ARG A 15 7.48 -5.53 -36.62
C ARG A 15 6.69 -4.56 -35.76
N THR A 16 7.03 -4.48 -34.47
CA THR A 16 6.31 -3.68 -33.49
C THR A 16 7.31 -3.05 -32.52
N LEU A 17 7.03 -1.83 -32.07
CA LEU A 17 7.71 -1.16 -30.97
C LEU A 17 6.82 -1.28 -29.73
N CYS A 18 7.37 -1.75 -28.61
CA CYS A 18 6.71 -1.59 -27.32
C CYS A 18 6.98 -0.16 -26.82
N TYR A 19 5.92 0.65 -26.68
CA TYR A 19 6.06 2.03 -26.20
C TYR A 19 6.42 2.13 -24.71
N GLY A 20 6.03 1.14 -23.90
CA GLY A 20 6.38 1.12 -22.47
C GLY A 20 7.87 0.87 -22.23
N CYS A 21 8.46 -0.05 -22.98
CA CYS A 21 9.87 -0.44 -22.85
C CYS A 21 10.80 0.28 -23.85
N ASN A 22 10.23 1.00 -24.83
CA ASN A 22 10.93 1.59 -25.97
C ASN A 22 11.83 0.59 -26.73
N GLN A 23 11.35 -0.65 -26.89
CA GLN A 23 12.09 -1.76 -27.49
C GLN A 23 11.36 -2.35 -28.70
N ASN A 24 12.12 -2.67 -29.74
CA ASN A 24 11.62 -3.22 -30.99
C ASN A 24 11.50 -4.75 -30.90
N PHE A 25 10.33 -5.32 -31.15
CA PHE A 25 10.10 -6.76 -31.08
C PHE A 25 9.61 -7.32 -32.41
N CYS A 26 9.94 -8.59 -32.66
CA CYS A 26 9.25 -9.38 -33.68
C CYS A 26 7.86 -9.80 -33.14
N ARG A 27 6.98 -10.27 -34.03
CA ARG A 27 5.58 -10.59 -33.66
C ARG A 27 5.46 -11.65 -32.57
N GLU A 28 6.36 -12.63 -32.53
CA GLU A 28 6.34 -13.68 -31.50
C GLU A 28 6.81 -13.14 -30.14
N HIS A 29 7.98 -12.50 -30.09
CA HIS A 29 8.49 -11.94 -28.84
C HIS A 29 7.62 -10.80 -28.30
N MET A 30 6.89 -10.07 -29.16
CA MET A 30 5.90 -9.10 -28.69
C MET A 30 4.75 -9.81 -27.95
N ARG A 31 4.26 -10.95 -28.48
CA ARG A 31 3.21 -11.73 -27.81
C ARG A 31 3.69 -12.29 -26.48
N GLU A 32 4.89 -12.83 -26.42
CA GLU A 32 5.49 -13.33 -25.17
C GLU A 32 5.70 -12.20 -24.16
N HIS A 33 6.14 -11.04 -24.63
CA HIS A 33 6.28 -9.84 -23.83
C HIS A 33 4.95 -9.40 -23.23
N ASP A 34 3.89 -9.33 -24.05
CA ASP A 34 2.54 -8.98 -23.60
C ASP A 34 2.00 -10.00 -22.58
N LEU A 35 2.23 -11.30 -22.80
CA LEU A 35 1.84 -12.34 -21.85
C LEU A 35 2.57 -12.18 -20.51
N THR A 36 3.86 -11.85 -20.55
CA THR A 36 4.68 -11.63 -19.35
C THR A 36 4.24 -10.38 -18.59
N LEU A 37 3.93 -9.29 -19.30
CA LEU A 37 3.41 -8.08 -18.67
C LEU A 37 2.05 -8.34 -18.02
N ASN A 38 1.16 -9.06 -18.71
CA ASN A 38 -0.15 -9.40 -18.16
C ASN A 38 -0.06 -10.35 -16.96
N SER A 39 0.90 -11.29 -16.94
CA SER A 39 1.06 -12.19 -15.81
C SER A 39 1.51 -11.49 -14.53
N GLN A 40 2.18 -10.33 -14.65
CA GLN A 40 2.58 -9.49 -13.51
C GLN A 40 1.43 -8.71 -12.88
N LEU A 41 0.28 -8.57 -13.57
CA LEU A 41 -0.88 -7.85 -13.03
C LEU A 41 -1.51 -8.56 -11.83
N ASN A 42 -1.53 -9.89 -11.83
CA ASN A 42 -2.12 -10.67 -10.74
C ASN A 42 -1.34 -10.49 -9.42
N PRO A 43 0.00 -10.67 -9.37
CA PRO A 43 0.78 -10.37 -8.17
C PRO A 43 0.62 -8.93 -7.67
N LEU A 44 0.55 -7.94 -8.57
CA LEU A 44 0.33 -6.55 -8.17
C LEU A 44 -1.03 -6.35 -7.50
N SER A 45 -2.08 -7.01 -8.01
CA SER A 45 -3.40 -7.01 -7.39
C SER A 45 -3.35 -7.62 -5.98
N ASP A 46 -2.65 -8.75 -5.83
CA ASP A 46 -2.48 -9.41 -4.53
C ASP A 46 -1.72 -8.51 -3.53
N GLU A 47 -0.66 -7.83 -3.97
CA GLU A 47 0.07 -6.86 -3.15
C GLU A 47 -0.80 -5.67 -2.72
N ILE A 48 -1.59 -5.12 -3.65
CA ILE A 48 -2.54 -4.03 -3.35
C ILE A 48 -3.57 -4.48 -2.32
N ASN A 49 -4.13 -5.68 -2.48
CA ASN A 49 -5.10 -6.24 -1.55
C ASN A 49 -4.47 -6.44 -0.16
N ALA A 50 -3.25 -7.01 -0.10
CA ALA A 50 -2.52 -7.21 1.14
C ALA A 50 -2.22 -5.86 1.85
N LEU A 51 -1.84 -4.82 1.11
CA LEU A 51 -1.66 -3.48 1.66
C LEU A 51 -2.99 -2.89 2.16
N GLY A 52 -4.09 -3.09 1.43
CA GLY A 52 -5.43 -2.68 1.84
C GLY A 52 -5.86 -3.32 3.15
N ASP A 53 -5.61 -4.62 3.32
CA ASP A 53 -5.94 -5.33 4.56
C ASP A 53 -5.04 -4.92 5.73
N ARG A 54 -3.76 -4.62 5.47
CA ARG A 54 -2.88 -4.01 6.48
C ARG A 54 -3.35 -2.63 6.91
N LEU A 55 -3.85 -1.80 5.99
CA LEU A 55 -4.41 -0.50 6.32
C LEU A 55 -5.68 -0.63 7.17
N LYS A 56 -6.56 -1.59 6.83
CA LYS A 56 -7.75 -1.90 7.67
C LYS A 56 -7.37 -2.41 9.06
N SER A 57 -6.27 -3.15 9.17
CA SER A 57 -5.81 -3.69 10.46
C SER A 57 -5.11 -2.66 11.34
N ILE A 58 -4.73 -1.49 10.79
CA ILE A 58 -4.34 -0.33 11.60
C ILE A 58 -5.58 0.12 12.37
N ASN A 59 -5.70 -0.39 13.58
CA ASN A 59 -6.85 -0.23 14.44
C ASN A 59 -6.80 1.14 15.16
N LEU A 60 -6.82 2.20 14.36
CA LEU A 60 -6.79 3.59 14.81
C LEU A 60 -7.96 3.91 15.73
N GLU A 61 -9.13 3.33 15.47
CA GLU A 61 -10.31 3.52 16.31
C GLU A 61 -10.09 2.97 17.72
N ASN A 62 -9.53 1.76 17.86
CA ASN A 62 -9.18 1.21 19.16
C ASN A 62 -8.11 2.04 19.86
N ALA A 63 -7.05 2.45 19.16
CA ALA A 63 -5.98 3.27 19.74
C ALA A 63 -6.49 4.64 20.23
N ILE A 64 -7.40 5.27 19.47
CA ILE A 64 -8.06 6.54 19.85
C ILE A 64 -9.03 6.30 21.00
N GLY A 65 -9.79 5.20 20.98
CA GLY A 65 -10.71 4.81 22.04
C GLY A 65 -10.01 4.64 23.39
N ASP A 66 -8.92 3.86 23.42
CA ASP A 66 -8.11 3.64 24.62
C ASP A 66 -7.52 4.95 25.16
N SER A 67 -7.04 5.80 24.27
CA SER A 67 -6.50 7.11 24.64
C SER A 67 -7.58 8.02 25.25
N ARG A 68 -8.78 8.04 24.66
CA ARG A 68 -9.93 8.80 25.18
C ARG A 68 -10.36 8.28 26.56
N GLN A 69 -10.41 6.96 26.75
CA GLN A 69 -10.77 6.38 28.04
C GLN A 69 -9.78 6.75 29.14
N LYS A 70 -8.47 6.74 28.83
CA LYS A 70 -7.42 7.18 29.77
C LYS A 70 -7.56 8.66 30.13
N LEU A 71 -7.85 9.52 29.16
CA LEU A 71 -8.05 10.94 29.40
C LEU A 71 -9.30 11.21 30.25
N ASP A 72 -10.41 10.52 30.01
CA ASP A 72 -11.63 10.69 30.79
C ASP A 72 -11.44 10.22 32.23
N LYS A 73 -10.74 9.08 32.43
CA LYS A 73 -10.35 8.62 33.76
C LYS A 73 -9.47 9.64 34.48
N TRP A 74 -8.44 10.16 33.80
CA TRP A 74 -7.58 11.19 34.37
C TRP A 74 -8.37 12.44 34.79
N ARG A 75 -9.33 12.89 33.96
CA ARG A 75 -10.23 14.01 34.28
C ARG A 75 -11.01 13.74 35.57
N ILE A 76 -11.64 12.56 35.67
CA ILE A 76 -12.42 12.17 36.85
C ILE A 76 -11.54 12.12 38.10
N ASP A 77 -10.36 11.53 38.00
CA ASP A 77 -9.43 11.39 39.13
C ASP A 77 -8.92 12.76 39.62
N CYS A 78 -8.66 13.69 38.71
CA CYS A 78 -8.33 15.08 39.05
C CYS A 78 -9.46 15.77 39.81
N HIS A 79 -10.71 15.68 39.33
CA HIS A 79 -11.85 16.28 40.03
C HIS A 79 -12.02 15.71 41.45
N LYS A 80 -11.99 14.39 41.59
CA LYS A 80 -12.05 13.73 42.91
C LYS A 80 -10.96 14.21 43.86
N THR A 81 -9.74 14.39 43.34
CA THR A 81 -8.61 14.85 44.14
C THR A 81 -8.82 16.30 44.59
N ILE A 82 -9.30 17.17 43.70
CA ILE A 82 -9.61 18.57 44.01
C ILE A 82 -10.71 18.63 45.06
N ASP A 83 -11.82 17.90 44.87
CA ASP A 83 -12.95 17.88 45.79
C ASP A 83 -12.52 17.39 47.18
N TYR A 84 -11.72 16.31 47.23
CA TYR A 84 -11.15 15.80 48.48
C TYR A 84 -10.31 16.86 49.21
N TYR A 85 -9.40 17.53 48.51
CA TYR A 85 -8.57 18.58 49.09
C TYR A 85 -9.38 19.78 49.57
N PHE A 86 -10.43 20.15 48.84
CA PHE A 86 -11.32 21.24 49.22
C PHE A 86 -12.09 20.90 50.49
N ASP A 87 -12.69 19.71 50.56
CA ASP A 87 -13.42 19.23 51.74
C ASP A 87 -12.52 19.13 52.98
N GLU A 88 -11.26 18.72 52.82
CA GLU A 88 -10.29 18.67 53.91
C GLU A 88 -9.92 20.08 54.44
N LYS A 89 -9.84 21.07 53.55
CA LYS A 89 -9.49 22.47 53.88
C LYS A 89 -10.66 23.28 54.42
N CYS A 90 -11.89 22.93 54.05
CA CYS A 90 -13.11 23.64 54.45
C CYS A 90 -13.81 23.03 55.68
N ARG A 91 -13.28 21.94 56.24
CA ARG A 91 -13.53 21.51 57.62
C ARG A 91 -12.68 22.30 58.61
#